data_AF-A0A511QZ16-F1
#
_entry.id   AF-A0A511QZ16-F1
#
_cell.length_a   1.000
_cell.length_b   1.000
_cell.length_c   1.000
_cell.angle_alpha   90.00
_cell.angle_beta   90.00
_cell.angle_gamma   90.00
#
_symmetry.space_group_name_H-M   'P 1'
#
loop_
_entity.id
_entity.type
_entity.pdbx_description
1 polymer ?
#
loop_
_entity_poly.entity_id
_entity_poly.type
_entity_poly.pdbx_seq_one_letter_code
_entity_poly.pdbx_strand_id
1 'polypeptide(L)'
;MRYAGLALVLWLAACAPTYLGSVPYYTYNLEDFPIFTSPAGQPLYGLKRYEERRWTAVARGPSGFGFFITLEVGLSSRASPPFANPVERCRFASSDEKPADVRVVLLEAPPGFGVSLEQALYKLQCGRFERDQQGFEVLRYTTWLDVIYRFKLPPVAPGTYALRWQLWEGEQLIAEEDRRFTLTAARWP
;
A
#
# COMPACT_ATOMS: atom_id res chain seq x y z
N MET A 1 64.46 45.40 5.97
CA MET A 1 63.94 44.52 4.90
C MET A 1 63.28 43.32 5.56
N ARG A 2 61.98 43.44 5.85
CA ARG A 2 60.90 42.67 5.21
C ARG A 2 60.91 41.17 5.56
N TYR A 3 60.58 40.87 6.82
CA TYR A 3 60.00 39.58 7.24
C TYR A 3 58.58 39.46 6.66
N ALA A 4 58.46 39.29 5.35
CA ALA A 4 57.18 39.24 4.63
C ALA A 4 56.95 37.90 3.92
N GLY A 5 57.73 36.86 4.23
CA GLY A 5 57.77 35.62 3.45
C GLY A 5 57.14 34.38 4.10
N LEU A 6 56.57 34.47 5.30
CA LEU A 6 56.19 33.27 6.07
C LEU A 6 54.74 33.24 6.57
N ALA A 7 53.89 34.16 6.11
CA ALA A 7 52.46 34.19 6.46
C ALA A 7 51.55 33.65 5.33
N LEU A 8 52.12 33.25 4.18
CA LEU A 8 51.35 32.96 2.96
C LEU A 8 51.29 31.47 2.58
N VAL A 9 51.42 30.56 3.56
CA VAL A 9 51.27 29.10 3.32
C VAL A 9 50.09 28.51 4.11
N LEU A 10 49.48 29.27 5.03
CA LEU A 10 48.33 28.82 5.84
C LEU A 10 46.96 29.05 5.19
N TRP A 11 46.90 29.53 3.95
CA TRP A 11 45.64 29.89 3.28
C TRP A 11 45.16 28.90 2.20
N LEU A 12 45.77 27.71 2.09
CA LEU A 12 45.40 26.71 1.08
C LEU A 12 44.74 25.43 1.62
N ALA A 13 44.48 25.34 2.92
CA ALA A 13 43.93 24.12 3.53
C ALA A 13 42.44 24.21 3.94
N ALA A 14 41.70 25.19 3.44
CA ALA A 14 40.30 25.39 3.81
C ALA A 14 39.39 25.45 2.58
N CYS A 15 39.46 24.44 1.71
CA CYS A 15 38.42 24.11 0.73
C CYS A 15 38.75 22.78 0.04
N ALA A 16 39.03 21.73 0.81
CA ALA A 16 38.73 20.40 0.30
C ALA A 16 37.22 20.22 0.54
N PRO A 17 36.38 19.99 -0.49
CA PRO A 17 35.03 19.53 -0.24
C PRO A 17 35.17 18.22 0.54
N THR A 18 34.85 18.25 1.83
CA THR A 18 34.56 17.05 2.58
C THR A 18 33.52 16.31 1.76
N TYR A 19 33.92 15.20 1.14
CA TYR A 19 33.00 14.27 0.54
C TYR A 19 31.98 13.93 1.62
N LEU A 20 30.78 14.51 1.49
CA LEU A 20 29.59 14.05 2.18
C LEU A 20 29.56 12.55 1.93
N GLY A 21 29.88 11.79 2.97
CA GLY A 21 29.98 10.33 2.90
C GLY A 21 28.77 9.83 2.14
N SER A 22 29.03 9.21 0.98
CA SER A 22 28.02 8.51 0.22
C SER A 22 27.49 7.44 1.15
N VAL A 23 26.34 7.70 1.75
CA VAL A 23 25.60 6.71 2.51
C VAL A 23 25.44 5.54 1.55
N PRO A 24 25.86 4.32 1.90
CA PRO A 24 25.64 3.17 1.04
C PRO A 24 24.16 3.11 0.71
N TYR A 25 23.83 3.35 -0.56
CA TYR A 25 22.47 3.23 -1.03
C TYR A 25 22.16 1.73 -0.99
N TYR A 26 21.17 1.33 -0.21
CA TYR A 26 20.75 -0.06 -0.16
C TYR A 26 19.54 -0.24 -1.07
N THR A 27 19.59 -1.24 -1.95
CA THR A 27 18.42 -1.66 -2.70
C THR A 27 17.60 -2.61 -1.83
N TYR A 28 16.34 -2.24 -1.58
CA TYR A 28 15.40 -3.09 -0.85
C TYR A 28 14.61 -3.94 -1.84
N ASN A 29 14.68 -5.25 -1.69
CA ASN A 29 13.77 -6.17 -2.39
C ASN A 29 12.78 -6.74 -1.36
N LEU A 30 11.52 -6.31 -1.44
CA LEU A 30 10.37 -6.90 -0.75
C LEU A 30 9.59 -7.67 -1.82
N GLU A 31 9.71 -8.98 -1.82
CA GLU A 31 8.99 -9.83 -2.78
C GLU A 31 7.47 -9.73 -2.54
N ASP A 32 6.71 -9.58 -3.63
CA ASP A 32 5.23 -9.55 -3.77
C ASP A 32 4.46 -8.22 -3.63
N PHE A 33 5.10 -7.05 -3.69
CA PHE A 33 4.35 -5.80 -3.94
C PHE A 33 5.19 -4.78 -4.72
N PRO A 34 4.57 -3.90 -5.53
CA PRO A 34 5.28 -2.79 -6.16
C PRO A 34 5.76 -1.84 -5.05
N ILE A 35 7.05 -1.93 -4.72
CA ILE A 35 7.70 -1.00 -3.79
C ILE A 35 8.16 0.20 -4.59
N PHE A 36 7.85 1.39 -4.10
CA PHE A 36 8.41 2.61 -4.67
C PHE A 36 9.24 3.36 -3.62
N THR A 37 10.42 3.79 -4.05
CA THR A 37 11.39 4.57 -3.28
C THR A 37 11.24 6.05 -3.62
N SER A 38 11.46 6.94 -2.65
CA SER A 38 11.81 8.33 -2.94
C SER A 38 13.34 8.52 -2.97
N PRO A 39 13.89 9.36 -3.87
CA PRO A 39 15.35 9.44 -4.15
C PRO A 39 16.24 9.87 -2.97
N ALA A 40 15.68 10.24 -1.81
CA ALA A 40 16.37 10.97 -0.75
C ALA A 40 16.38 10.26 0.62
N GLY A 41 16.51 8.92 0.67
CA GLY A 41 16.51 8.18 1.95
C GLY A 41 15.13 8.18 2.64
N GLN A 42 14.08 8.12 1.83
CA GLN A 42 12.69 8.38 2.20
C GLN A 42 11.87 7.08 2.29
N PRO A 43 10.73 7.10 3.02
CA PRO A 43 9.92 5.93 3.33
C PRO A 43 9.60 5.09 2.09
N LEU A 44 9.67 3.77 2.26
CA LEU A 44 9.29 2.82 1.23
C LEU A 44 7.80 2.54 1.36
N TYR A 45 7.10 2.53 0.24
CA TYR A 45 5.67 2.25 0.23
C TYR A 45 5.39 0.96 -0.51
N GLY A 46 4.44 0.18 -0.01
CA GLY A 46 3.97 -1.03 -0.67
C GLY A 46 2.46 -1.01 -0.80
N LEU A 47 1.96 -1.21 -2.02
CA LEU A 47 0.53 -1.38 -2.28
C LEU A 47 0.21 -2.87 -2.31
N LYS A 48 -0.83 -3.28 -1.59
CA LYS A 48 -1.36 -4.63 -1.67
C LYS A 48 -2.89 -4.67 -1.66
N ARG A 49 -3.43 -5.59 -2.46
CA ARG A 49 -4.87 -5.86 -2.58
C ARG A 49 -5.26 -7.04 -1.69
N TYR A 50 -6.33 -6.87 -0.94
CA TYR A 50 -6.94 -7.89 -0.07
C TYR A 50 -8.42 -8.06 -0.40
N GLU A 51 -8.98 -9.19 0.03
CA GLU A 51 -10.43 -9.47 0.02
C GLU A 51 -11.13 -9.18 -1.31
N GLU A 52 -10.53 -9.61 -2.44
CA GLU A 52 -11.21 -9.51 -3.72
C GLU A 52 -12.46 -10.40 -3.75
N ARG A 53 -13.64 -9.78 -3.88
CA ARG A 53 -14.95 -10.44 -3.83
C ARG A 53 -15.82 -10.00 -4.98
N ARG A 54 -16.58 -10.94 -5.55
CA ARG A 54 -17.52 -10.71 -6.65
C ARG A 54 -18.95 -10.74 -6.16
N TRP A 55 -19.74 -9.78 -6.60
CA TRP A 55 -21.10 -9.55 -6.16
C TRP A 55 -22.03 -9.41 -7.35
N THR A 56 -23.27 -9.82 -7.15
CA THR A 56 -24.39 -9.56 -8.04
C THR A 56 -25.41 -8.69 -7.31
N ALA A 57 -25.71 -7.50 -7.84
CA ALA A 57 -26.83 -6.68 -7.41
C ALA A 57 -27.97 -6.79 -8.44
N VAL A 58 -29.20 -6.99 -7.98
CA VAL A 58 -30.38 -7.06 -8.87
C VAL A 58 -31.37 -5.97 -8.46
N ALA A 59 -31.64 -5.03 -9.37
CA ALA A 59 -32.56 -3.92 -9.13
C ALA A 59 -34.02 -4.33 -9.41
N ARG A 60 -34.89 -4.14 -8.42
CA ARG A 60 -36.32 -4.40 -8.54
C ARG A 60 -37.03 -3.15 -9.06
N GLY A 61 -37.07 -3.02 -10.39
CA GLY A 61 -37.96 -2.08 -11.09
C GLY A 61 -37.27 -0.93 -11.85
N PRO A 62 -38.01 -0.26 -12.76
CA PRO A 62 -37.46 0.73 -13.70
C PRO A 62 -36.95 2.03 -13.05
N SER A 63 -37.19 2.24 -11.75
CA SER A 63 -36.88 3.46 -11.00
C SER A 63 -35.79 3.32 -9.92
N GLY A 64 -35.16 2.15 -9.75
CA GLY A 64 -33.94 2.01 -8.93
C GLY A 64 -34.08 2.04 -7.39
N PHE A 65 -35.30 2.12 -6.83
CA PHE A 65 -35.52 2.28 -5.38
C PHE A 65 -35.40 1.00 -4.51
N GLY A 66 -34.73 -0.04 -5.02
CA GLY A 66 -34.44 -1.24 -4.23
C GLY A 66 -33.68 -2.29 -5.02
N PHE A 67 -32.59 -2.80 -4.45
CA PHE A 67 -31.83 -3.92 -5.00
C PHE A 67 -31.55 -4.94 -3.90
N PHE A 68 -31.28 -6.18 -4.29
CA PHE A 68 -30.68 -7.16 -3.40
C PHE A 68 -29.26 -7.46 -3.88
N ILE A 69 -28.33 -7.63 -2.93
CA ILE A 69 -26.93 -7.94 -3.21
C ILE A 69 -26.67 -9.36 -2.75
N THR A 70 -26.07 -10.16 -3.63
CA THR A 70 -25.64 -11.52 -3.36
C THR A 70 -24.15 -11.67 -3.67
N LEU A 71 -23.40 -12.35 -2.80
CA LEU A 71 -22.00 -12.70 -3.03
C LEU A 71 -21.94 -13.92 -3.97
N GLU A 72 -21.18 -13.84 -5.06
CA GLU A 72 -21.13 -14.91 -6.09
C GLU A 72 -20.34 -16.13 -5.64
N VAL A 73 -19.31 -15.94 -4.81
CA VAL A 73 -18.45 -17.02 -4.30
C VAL A 73 -18.13 -16.74 -2.84
N GLY A 74 -18.71 -17.55 -1.96
CA GLY A 74 -18.50 -17.47 -0.50
C GLY A 74 -19.82 -17.55 0.26
N LEU A 75 -20.03 -18.64 0.99
CA LEU A 75 -21.12 -18.78 1.97
C LEU A 75 -20.70 -18.19 3.32
N SER A 76 -19.84 -17.16 3.33
CA SER A 76 -19.47 -16.47 4.55
C SER A 76 -20.70 -15.70 5.04
N SER A 77 -21.35 -16.24 6.07
CA SER A 77 -22.57 -15.76 6.74
C SER A 77 -22.51 -14.32 7.29
N ARG A 78 -21.45 -13.57 7.00
CA ARG A 78 -21.14 -12.26 7.56
C ARG A 78 -20.50 -11.28 6.57
N ALA A 79 -20.39 -11.63 5.28
CA ALA A 79 -19.86 -10.71 4.28
C ALA A 79 -20.95 -9.71 3.84
N SER A 80 -20.99 -8.55 4.50
CA SER A 80 -21.74 -7.39 3.98
C SER A 80 -20.92 -6.69 2.90
N PRO A 81 -21.54 -6.23 1.80
CA PRO A 81 -20.83 -5.47 0.78
C PRO A 81 -20.34 -4.13 1.38
N PRO A 82 -19.10 -3.70 1.09
CA PRO A 82 -18.57 -2.45 1.64
C PRO A 82 -19.34 -1.21 1.16
N PHE A 83 -19.99 -1.30 -0.01
CA PHE A 83 -20.79 -0.24 -0.61
C PHE A 83 -22.28 -0.54 -0.45
N ALA A 84 -23.00 0.37 0.23
CA ALA A 84 -24.42 0.19 0.51
C ALA A 84 -25.28 0.16 -0.76
N ASN A 85 -25.01 1.02 -1.76
CA ASN A 85 -25.76 1.09 -3.03
C ASN A 85 -24.82 1.03 -4.26
N PRO A 86 -24.37 -0.16 -4.69
CA PRO A 86 -23.47 -0.29 -5.83
C PRO A 86 -24.13 0.04 -7.17
N VAL A 87 -25.47 -0.11 -7.28
CA VAL A 87 -26.23 0.17 -8.52
C VAL A 87 -26.16 1.65 -8.86
N GLU A 88 -26.47 2.53 -7.90
CA GLU A 88 -26.36 3.98 -8.12
C GLU A 88 -24.92 4.41 -8.38
N ARG A 89 -23.96 3.86 -7.62
CA ARG A 89 -22.55 4.20 -7.81
C ARG A 89 -22.07 3.89 -9.23
N CYS A 90 -22.37 2.70 -9.71
CA CYS A 90 -22.01 2.26 -11.06
C CYS A 90 -22.78 2.98 -12.17
N ARG A 91 -24.04 3.36 -11.92
CA ARG A 91 -24.86 4.07 -12.90
C ARG A 91 -24.42 5.52 -13.10
N PHE A 92 -24.04 6.19 -12.02
CA PHE A 92 -23.74 7.62 -12.03
C PHE A 92 -22.24 7.92 -11.96
N ALA A 93 -21.37 6.90 -12.05
CA ALA A 93 -19.92 7.02 -11.93
C ALA A 93 -19.50 7.84 -10.69
N SER A 94 -20.20 7.62 -9.56
CA SER A 94 -19.84 8.23 -8.29
C SER A 94 -18.53 7.62 -7.78
N SER A 95 -17.90 8.21 -6.75
CA SER A 95 -16.67 7.68 -6.17
C SER A 95 -16.72 6.16 -5.94
N ASP A 96 -15.78 5.45 -6.57
CA ASP A 96 -15.58 4.01 -6.46
C ASP A 96 -14.67 3.64 -5.27
N GLU A 97 -14.39 4.61 -4.39
CA GLU A 97 -13.47 4.48 -3.27
C GLU A 97 -14.20 4.79 -1.95
N LYS A 98 -13.92 3.99 -0.92
CA LYS A 98 -14.45 4.18 0.44
C LYS A 98 -13.33 3.92 1.45
N PRO A 99 -13.04 4.84 2.39
CA PRO A 99 -12.11 4.60 3.48
C PRO A 99 -12.46 3.33 4.26
N ALA A 100 -11.45 2.51 4.54
CA ALA A 100 -11.57 1.33 5.38
C ALA A 100 -10.95 1.61 6.77
N ASP A 101 -11.63 1.18 7.82
CA ASP A 101 -11.14 1.31 9.19
C ASP A 101 -10.33 0.07 9.57
N VAL A 102 -9.05 0.08 9.20
CA VAL A 102 -8.14 -1.04 9.42
C VAL A 102 -6.97 -0.63 10.29
N ARG A 103 -6.44 -1.60 11.05
CA ARG A 103 -5.26 -1.41 11.90
C ARG A 103 -4.17 -2.41 11.52
N VAL A 104 -2.93 -1.95 11.59
CA VAL A 104 -1.73 -2.78 11.40
C VAL A 104 -1.13 -3.09 12.76
N VAL A 105 -0.89 -4.37 13.03
CA VAL A 105 -0.25 -4.86 14.25
C VAL A 105 1.08 -5.49 13.87
N LEU A 106 2.18 -4.89 14.31
CA LEU A 106 3.52 -5.42 14.07
C LEU A 106 3.79 -6.59 15.03
N LEU A 107 4.15 -7.74 14.49
CA LEU A 107 4.42 -8.96 15.26
C LEU A 107 5.92 -9.18 15.45
N GLU A 108 6.68 -9.08 14.35
CA GLU A 108 8.12 -9.31 14.35
C GLU A 108 8.79 -8.26 13.47
N ALA A 109 9.79 -7.58 14.02
CA ALA A 109 10.60 -6.63 13.29
C ALA A 109 12.01 -6.55 13.91
N PRO A 110 13.06 -6.39 13.09
CA PRO A 110 14.38 -6.07 13.61
C PRO A 110 14.38 -4.69 14.27
N PRO A 111 15.35 -4.40 15.15
CA PRO A 111 15.42 -3.10 15.82
C PRO A 111 15.43 -1.92 14.83
N GLY A 112 14.50 -0.98 15.04
CA GLY A 112 14.36 0.23 14.22
C GLY A 112 13.54 0.08 12.94
N PHE A 113 13.17 -1.15 12.57
CA PHE A 113 12.24 -1.42 11.48
C PHE A 113 10.80 -1.17 11.91
N GLY A 114 9.96 -0.77 10.97
CA GLY A 114 8.54 -0.59 11.24
C GLY A 114 7.69 -0.68 9.98
N VAL A 115 6.45 -1.12 10.17
CA VAL A 115 5.37 -1.07 9.19
C VAL A 115 4.24 -0.27 9.79
N SER A 116 3.73 0.70 9.05
CA SER A 116 2.55 1.47 9.41
C SER A 116 1.57 1.54 8.25
N LEU A 117 0.31 1.78 8.57
CA LEU A 117 -0.71 2.07 7.56
C LEU A 117 -0.52 3.50 7.05
N GLU A 118 -0.38 3.66 5.74
CA GLU A 118 -0.47 4.97 5.09
C GLU A 118 -1.91 5.23 4.63
N GLN A 119 -2.53 4.24 3.99
CA GLN A 119 -3.89 4.36 3.47
C GLN A 119 -4.55 2.97 3.35
N ALA A 120 -5.87 2.92 3.57
CA ALA A 120 -6.70 1.77 3.25
C ALA A 120 -8.02 2.21 2.60
N LEU A 121 -8.31 1.68 1.43
CA LEU A 121 -9.50 2.02 0.65
C LEU A 121 -10.16 0.74 0.14
N TYR A 122 -11.44 0.58 0.44
CA TYR A 122 -12.29 -0.27 -0.36
C TYR A 122 -12.48 0.35 -1.73
N LYS A 123 -12.27 -0.46 -2.75
CA LYS A 123 -12.56 -0.10 -4.14
C LYS A 123 -13.65 -0.98 -4.70
N LEU A 124 -14.34 -0.43 -5.70
CA LEU A 124 -15.36 -1.11 -6.45
C LEU A 124 -15.06 -1.00 -7.94
N GLN A 125 -15.26 -2.09 -8.67
CA GLN A 125 -15.22 -2.12 -10.11
C GLN A 125 -16.57 -2.57 -10.64
N CYS A 126 -17.22 -1.67 -11.36
CA CYS A 126 -18.48 -1.92 -12.02
C CYS A 126 -18.31 -2.83 -13.22
N GLY A 127 -19.11 -3.89 -13.28
CA GLY A 127 -19.35 -4.62 -14.51
C GLY A 127 -20.43 -3.94 -15.34
N ARG A 128 -20.94 -4.68 -16.33
CA ARG A 128 -22.03 -4.21 -17.19
C ARG A 128 -23.38 -4.44 -16.52
N PHE A 129 -24.31 -3.53 -16.79
CA PHE A 129 -25.71 -3.75 -16.51
C PHE A 129 -26.30 -4.68 -17.58
N GLU A 130 -26.81 -5.82 -17.14
CA GLU A 130 -27.49 -6.81 -17.97
C GLU A 130 -28.97 -6.85 -17.60
N ARG A 131 -29.83 -7.30 -18.51
CA ARG A 131 -31.22 -7.65 -18.16
C ARG A 131 -31.35 -9.16 -18.11
N ASP A 132 -31.93 -9.67 -17.03
CA ASP A 132 -32.25 -11.09 -16.95
C ASP A 132 -33.50 -11.45 -17.78
N GLN A 133 -33.85 -12.74 -17.79
CA GLN A 133 -35.01 -13.26 -18.53
C GLN A 133 -36.35 -12.70 -18.04
N GLN A 134 -36.38 -12.13 -16.83
CA GLN A 134 -37.56 -11.54 -16.19
C GLN A 134 -37.61 -10.01 -16.40
N GLY A 135 -36.60 -9.44 -17.07
CA GLY A 135 -36.49 -8.02 -17.34
C GLY A 135 -35.90 -7.20 -16.19
N PHE A 136 -35.39 -7.83 -15.13
CA PHE A 136 -34.69 -7.15 -14.05
C PHE A 136 -33.29 -6.75 -14.48
N GLU A 137 -32.85 -5.61 -13.98
CA GLU A 137 -31.50 -5.12 -14.22
C GLU A 137 -30.54 -5.74 -13.21
N VAL A 138 -29.49 -6.37 -13.73
CA VAL A 138 -28.49 -7.12 -12.99
C VAL A 138 -27.14 -6.44 -13.18
N LEU A 139 -26.46 -6.14 -12.08
CA LEU A 139 -25.11 -5.59 -12.04
C LEU A 139 -24.19 -6.61 -11.38
N ARG A 140 -23.21 -7.10 -12.12
CA ARG A 140 -22.06 -7.81 -11.54
C ARG A 140 -20.97 -6.80 -11.22
N TYR A 141 -20.40 -6.85 -10.03
CA TYR A 141 -19.33 -5.94 -9.64
C TYR A 141 -18.34 -6.63 -8.70
N THR A 142 -17.10 -6.15 -8.70
CA THR A 142 -16.04 -6.66 -7.84
C THR A 142 -15.68 -5.60 -6.81
N THR A 143 -15.40 -6.02 -5.58
CA THR A 143 -14.84 -5.15 -4.55
C THR A 143 -13.55 -5.73 -4.03
N TRP A 144 -12.62 -4.88 -3.61
CA TRP A 144 -11.41 -5.29 -2.92
C TRP A 144 -10.95 -4.18 -1.97
N LEU A 145 -10.05 -4.53 -1.06
CA LEU A 145 -9.39 -3.60 -0.15
C LEU A 145 -7.97 -3.34 -0.65
N ASP A 146 -7.70 -2.11 -1.09
CA ASP A 146 -6.33 -1.65 -1.37
C ASP A 146 -5.72 -1.06 -0.09
N VAL A 147 -4.56 -1.58 0.32
CA VAL A 147 -3.80 -1.10 1.47
C VAL A 147 -2.43 -0.63 1.02
N ILE A 148 -2.10 0.61 1.38
CA ILE A 148 -0.77 1.18 1.22
C ILE A 148 -0.08 1.12 2.57
N TYR A 149 0.98 0.32 2.63
CA TYR A 149 1.89 0.25 3.76
C TYR A 149 3.01 1.25 3.58
N ARG A 150 3.41 1.85 4.69
CA ARG A 150 4.64 2.62 4.81
C ARG A 150 5.64 1.85 5.66
N PHE A 151 6.80 1.61 5.09
CA PHE A 151 7.91 0.92 5.70
C PHE A 151 8.96 1.94 6.16
N LYS A 152 9.34 1.81 7.44
CA LYS A 152 10.44 2.54 8.05
C LYS A 152 11.61 1.57 8.17
N LEU A 153 12.62 1.74 7.32
CA LEU A 153 13.81 0.88 7.29
C LEU A 153 15.05 1.73 7.61
N PRO A 154 15.73 1.51 8.74
CA PRO A 154 16.95 2.24 9.10
C PRO A 154 18.15 1.75 8.27
N PRO A 155 19.23 2.53 8.17
CA PRO A 155 20.47 2.07 7.58
C PRO A 155 21.06 0.94 8.44
N VAL A 156 21.04 -0.28 7.94
CA VAL A 156 21.60 -1.47 8.60
C VAL A 156 22.51 -2.23 7.65
N ALA A 157 23.24 -3.22 8.19
CA ALA A 157 24.14 -4.05 7.41
C ALA A 157 23.39 -4.79 6.28
N PRO A 158 24.05 -5.09 5.16
CA PRO A 158 23.53 -6.05 4.19
C PRO A 158 23.19 -7.38 4.86
N GLY A 159 22.06 -7.97 4.49
CA GLY A 159 21.58 -9.19 5.13
C GLY A 159 20.12 -9.47 4.79
N THR A 160 19.62 -10.61 5.27
CA THR A 160 18.20 -10.97 5.16
C THR A 160 17.54 -10.78 6.51
N TYR A 161 16.40 -10.12 6.50
CA TYR A 161 15.66 -9.75 7.69
C TYR A 161 14.20 -10.16 7.54
N ALA A 162 13.56 -10.59 8.62
CA ALA A 162 12.15 -10.95 8.67
C ALA A 162 11.32 -9.77 9.18
N LEU A 163 10.12 -9.60 8.62
CA LEU A 163 9.14 -8.62 9.04
C LEU A 163 7.77 -9.28 8.99
N ARG A 164 7.12 -9.35 10.14
CA ARG A 164 5.81 -9.98 10.27
C ARG A 164 4.81 -9.01 10.87
N TRP A 165 3.65 -8.88 10.24
CA TRP A 165 2.57 -8.02 10.72
C TRP A 165 1.21 -8.59 10.36
N GLN A 166 0.19 -8.11 11.04
CA GLN A 166 -1.20 -8.44 10.79
C GLN A 166 -1.99 -7.21 10.37
N LEU A 167 -2.94 -7.42 9.47
CA LEU A 167 -3.95 -6.45 9.06
C LEU A 167 -5.28 -6.88 9.66
N TRP A 168 -5.91 -5.97 10.42
CA TRP A 168 -7.18 -6.21 11.09
C TRP A 168 -8.21 -5.16 10.68
N GLU A 169 -9.48 -5.56 10.58
CA GLU A 169 -10.63 -4.67 10.48
C GLU A 169 -11.54 -4.92 11.69
N GLY A 170 -11.63 -3.96 12.60
CA GLY A 170 -12.23 -4.20 13.92
C GLY A 170 -11.57 -5.40 14.62
N GLU A 171 -12.35 -6.44 14.90
CA GLU A 171 -11.90 -7.69 15.54
C GLU A 171 -11.64 -8.83 14.54
N GLN A 172 -11.74 -8.56 13.24
CA GLN A 172 -11.49 -9.54 12.19
C GLN A 172 -10.05 -9.43 11.67
N LEU A 173 -9.32 -10.55 11.71
CA LEU A 173 -8.05 -10.67 11.02
C LEU A 173 -8.30 -10.77 9.51
N ILE A 174 -7.80 -9.82 8.74
CA ILE A 174 -7.89 -9.79 7.28
C ILE A 174 -6.75 -10.59 6.66
N ALA A 175 -5.53 -10.33 7.13
CA ALA A 175 -4.34 -11.00 6.64
C ALA A 175 -3.23 -10.99 7.69
N GLU A 176 -2.39 -12.01 7.64
CA GLU A 176 -1.08 -12.00 8.27
C GLU A 176 -0.02 -12.06 7.18
N GLU A 177 0.93 -11.13 7.24
CA GLU A 177 2.04 -11.01 6.32
C GLU A 177 3.31 -11.43 7.04
N ASP A 178 4.01 -12.41 6.49
CA ASP A 178 5.36 -12.82 6.90
C ASP A 178 6.28 -12.59 5.71
N ARG A 179 7.17 -11.61 5.84
CA ARG A 179 8.00 -11.13 4.74
C ARG A 179 9.46 -11.22 5.09
N ARG A 180 10.26 -11.61 4.11
CA ARG A 180 11.71 -11.52 4.16
C ARG A 180 12.15 -10.44 3.19
N PHE A 181 13.05 -9.57 3.64
CA PHE A 181 13.68 -8.58 2.79
C PHE A 181 15.17 -8.73 2.83
N THR A 182 15.77 -8.66 1.65
CA THR A 182 17.21 -8.75 1.48
C THR A 182 17.76 -7.37 1.19
N LEU A 183 18.71 -6.97 2.03
CA LEU A 183 19.48 -5.77 1.89
C LEU A 183 20.81 -6.09 1.23
N THR A 184 21.03 -5.50 0.05
CA THR A 184 22.32 -5.58 -0.64
C THR A 184 22.95 -4.20 -0.73
N ALA A 185 24.26 -4.11 -0.50
CA ALA A 185 25.02 -2.90 -0.79
C ALA A 185 24.90 -2.59 -2.28
N ALA A 186 24.56 -1.34 -2.64
CA ALA A 186 24.61 -0.91 -4.04
C ALA A 186 26.02 -1.15 -4.58
N ARG A 187 26.11 -1.95 -5.64
CA ARG A 187 27.30 -1.99 -6.49
C ARG A 187 27.14 -0.88 -7.51
N TRP A 188 27.99 0.13 -7.42
CA TRP A 188 28.13 1.10 -8.50
C TRP A 188 28.80 0.40 -9.70
N PRO A 189 28.32 0.61 -10.93
CA PRO A 189 29.03 0.18 -12.14
C PRO A 189 30.33 0.96 -12.33
#